data_AF-A0A0M0WVZ7-F1
#
_entry.id   AF-A0A0M0WVZ7-F1
#
_cell.length_a   1.000
_cell.length_b   1.000
_cell.length_c   1.000
_cell.angle_alpha   90.00
_cell.angle_beta   90.00
_cell.angle_gamma   90.00
#
_symmetry.space_group_name_H-M   'P 1'
#
loop_
_entity.id
_entity.type
_entity.pdbx_description
1 polymer ?
#
loop_
_entity_poly.entity_id
_entity_poly.type
_entity_poly.pdbx_seq_one_letter_code
_entity_poly.pdbx_strand_id
1 'polypeptide(L)'
;MKKTLLAGALSIACFTGGFGLQANAQENVELDRFIHPKQVVAATDQVKLMTYQDVYKSFLLAKLAYDDKDMSLVTTKDSITVKITLKGLMQFSEVSAQEQKEFKELFGDAMQMKFMPSGNSFKTEVFSEGKWRSFSKKDMNSFIVGLSEEAVDLKPGGYFTDTIGHWAESYIQFLYQADIINGTSATTFNPNGQVTRGQLVSMIFRASGLDVNEDYEGPATYKDLANYKGAKEVAILEEYGFIDIFDGVNFEPNKPITREEMAYVTARYLEGMNFDVSKVSKNNPFTDKNQMRPETVEAIGLLKQLGVIDGANGQFNPKGNLTRAQFSKILTLTILSLHDDKSN
;
A
#
# COMPACT_ATOMS: atom_id res chain seq x y z
N MET A 1 -0.64 -13.71 -25.35
CA MET A 1 0.08 -14.62 -24.43
C MET A 1 -0.47 -14.40 -23.03
N LYS A 2 -0.93 -15.46 -22.38
CA LYS A 2 -1.62 -15.46 -21.07
C LYS A 2 -0.88 -16.44 -20.16
N LYS A 3 -0.37 -15.95 -19.03
CA LYS A 3 0.25 -16.61 -17.85
C LYS A 3 1.17 -15.55 -17.24
N THR A 4 1.20 -15.18 -15.96
CA THR A 4 0.52 -15.62 -14.75
C THR A 4 0.70 -14.45 -13.77
N LEU A 5 -0.36 -13.87 -13.22
CA LEU A 5 -0.26 -12.95 -12.08
C LEU A 5 -1.51 -13.16 -11.23
N LEU A 6 -1.24 -13.74 -10.05
CA LEU A 6 -2.10 -13.96 -8.89
C LEU A 6 -3.56 -14.35 -9.16
N ALA A 7 -3.80 -15.66 -9.17
CA ALA A 7 -5.06 -16.23 -8.77
C ALA A 7 -5.03 -16.49 -7.26
N GLY A 8 -5.88 -15.78 -6.52
CA GLY A 8 -6.21 -16.02 -5.12
C GLY A 8 -7.66 -15.56 -4.90
N ALA A 9 -8.60 -16.28 -5.51
CA ALA A 9 -10.03 -16.00 -5.47
C ALA A 9 -10.75 -16.99 -4.54
N LEU A 10 -11.52 -16.42 -3.61
CA LEU A 10 -12.72 -16.90 -2.91
C LEU A 10 -13.11 -18.40 -3.01
N SER A 11 -13.39 -19.02 -1.85
CA SER A 11 -14.49 -19.99 -1.71
C SER A 11 -15.01 -20.13 -0.27
N ILE A 12 -16.34 -20.16 -0.19
CA ILE A 12 -17.28 -20.29 0.94
C ILE A 12 -17.21 -21.66 1.65
N ALA A 13 -17.47 -21.73 2.97
CA ALA A 13 -18.31 -22.76 3.64
C ALA A 13 -18.46 -22.59 5.19
N CYS A 14 -19.63 -22.09 5.62
CA CYS A 14 -20.60 -22.66 6.57
C CYS A 14 -20.24 -23.34 7.94
N PHE A 15 -21.01 -22.89 8.96
CA PHE A 15 -21.69 -23.61 10.08
C PHE A 15 -21.06 -23.74 11.50
N THR A 16 -21.70 -22.98 12.43
CA THR A 16 -22.21 -23.31 13.79
C THR A 16 -21.31 -23.63 14.99
N GLY A 17 -21.60 -22.90 16.09
CA GLY A 17 -21.38 -23.25 17.50
C GLY A 17 -20.73 -22.07 18.25
N GLY A 18 -21.28 -21.41 19.27
CA GLY A 18 -22.25 -21.78 20.30
C GLY A 18 -21.55 -21.88 21.67
N PHE A 19 -21.95 -21.01 22.63
CA PHE A 19 -21.57 -20.96 24.07
C PHE A 19 -20.17 -20.39 24.38
N GLY A 20 -19.91 -19.60 25.43
CA GLY A 20 -20.69 -19.08 26.56
C GLY A 20 -19.69 -18.47 27.56
N LEU A 21 -19.94 -17.25 28.05
CA LEU A 21 -19.05 -16.51 28.95
C LEU A 21 -18.93 -17.21 30.32
N GLN A 22 -17.70 -17.55 30.73
CA GLN A 22 -17.34 -17.64 32.13
C GLN A 22 -16.12 -16.75 32.40
N ALA A 23 -16.42 -15.56 32.89
CA ALA A 23 -15.45 -14.67 33.51
C ALA A 23 -14.85 -15.38 34.75
N ASN A 24 -13.53 -15.59 34.74
CA ASN A 24 -12.79 -15.79 35.99
C ASN A 24 -11.39 -15.16 35.93
N ALA A 25 -11.26 -14.07 36.67
CA ALA A 25 -10.09 -13.63 37.44
C ALA A 25 -8.68 -13.80 36.82
N GLN A 26 -8.44 -13.14 35.67
CA GLN A 26 -7.22 -12.36 35.39
C GLN A 26 -7.53 -11.45 34.20
N GLU A 27 -7.14 -10.17 34.27
CA GLU A 27 -7.51 -9.05 33.39
C GLU A 27 -7.24 -9.26 31.88
N ASN A 28 -8.02 -10.12 31.20
CA ASN A 28 -7.97 -10.30 29.75
C ASN A 28 -9.30 -9.84 29.14
N VAL A 29 -9.22 -8.98 28.13
CA VAL A 29 -10.38 -8.55 27.33
C VAL A 29 -10.63 -9.64 26.27
N GLU A 30 -11.85 -10.14 26.13
CA GLU A 30 -12.23 -11.09 25.07
C GLU A 30 -12.70 -10.33 23.82
N LEU A 31 -11.90 -10.37 22.74
CA LEU A 31 -12.16 -9.67 21.47
C LEU A 31 -12.60 -10.59 20.33
N ASP A 32 -12.48 -11.90 20.50
CA ASP A 32 -12.83 -12.92 19.50
C ASP A 32 -14.24 -12.73 18.93
N ARG A 33 -15.19 -12.28 19.75
CA ARG A 33 -16.56 -11.90 19.38
C ARG A 33 -16.71 -10.67 18.46
N PHE A 34 -15.70 -9.81 18.36
CA PHE A 34 -15.71 -8.64 17.47
C PHE A 34 -14.95 -8.89 16.18
N ILE A 35 -14.15 -9.96 16.13
CA ILE A 35 -13.27 -10.27 15.02
C ILE A 35 -13.60 -11.67 14.53
N HIS A 36 -14.72 -11.75 13.82
CA HIS A 36 -15.10 -12.95 13.08
C HIS A 36 -14.74 -12.75 11.60
N PRO A 37 -13.64 -13.33 11.09
CA PRO A 37 -13.39 -13.28 9.65
C PRO A 37 -14.57 -13.92 8.92
N LYS A 38 -15.13 -13.24 7.90
CA LYS A 38 -16.15 -13.81 7.01
C LYS A 38 -15.70 -15.11 6.34
N GLN A 39 -14.39 -15.38 6.31
CA GLN A 39 -13.77 -16.60 5.80
C GLN A 39 -12.54 -16.98 6.62
N VAL A 40 -12.69 -17.75 7.70
CA VAL A 40 -11.68 -18.76 8.05
C VAL A 40 -12.38 -20.03 8.52
N VAL A 41 -12.48 -20.95 7.57
CA VAL A 41 -12.52 -22.39 7.79
C VAL A 41 -11.10 -22.83 8.15
N ALA A 42 -10.95 -23.54 9.27
CA ALA A 42 -9.81 -24.39 9.61
C ALA A 42 -8.39 -23.76 9.57
N ALA A 43 -8.09 -22.85 10.51
CA ALA A 43 -6.71 -22.69 10.96
C ALA A 43 -6.39 -23.83 11.97
N THR A 44 -6.16 -25.04 11.47
CA THR A 44 -5.46 -26.09 12.22
C THR A 44 -4.14 -25.54 12.75
N ASP A 45 -3.90 -25.66 14.07
CA ASP A 45 -2.70 -25.57 14.92
C ASP A 45 -1.28 -25.22 14.36
N GLN A 46 -1.17 -24.53 13.23
CA GLN A 46 0.06 -24.08 12.59
C GLN A 46 -0.01 -22.58 12.29
N VAL A 47 -0.50 -21.77 13.22
CA VAL A 47 -0.21 -20.33 13.16
C VAL A 47 1.29 -20.17 13.38
N LYS A 48 2.04 -19.93 12.29
CA LYS A 48 3.45 -19.55 12.34
C LYS A 48 3.57 -18.41 13.34
N LEU A 49 4.38 -18.58 14.39
CA LEU A 49 4.64 -17.54 15.38
C LEU A 49 5.23 -16.32 14.65
N MET A 50 4.40 -15.32 14.37
CA MET A 50 4.84 -14.09 13.71
C MET A 50 5.86 -13.38 14.58
N THR A 51 6.90 -12.85 13.95
CA THR A 51 7.80 -11.91 14.62
C THR A 51 7.12 -10.55 14.75
N TYR A 52 7.66 -9.67 15.60
CA TYR A 52 7.20 -8.27 15.63
C TYR A 52 7.27 -7.61 14.24
N GLN A 53 8.31 -7.94 13.45
CA GLN A 53 8.48 -7.37 12.12
C GLN A 53 7.37 -7.82 11.15
N ASP A 54 6.93 -9.07 11.26
CA ASP A 54 5.84 -9.58 10.43
C ASP A 54 4.54 -8.87 10.76
N VAL A 55 4.22 -8.75 12.06
CA VAL A 55 3.05 -7.99 12.51
C VAL A 55 3.10 -6.53 12.07
N TYR A 56 4.26 -5.89 12.21
CA TYR A 56 4.48 -4.51 11.79
C TYR A 56 4.18 -4.32 10.30
N LYS A 57 4.76 -5.17 9.44
CA LYS A 57 4.54 -5.15 8.00
C LYS A 57 3.07 -5.43 7.66
N SER A 58 2.45 -6.45 8.28
CA SER A 58 1.05 -6.79 8.05
C SER A 58 0.12 -5.62 8.32
N PHE A 59 0.30 -4.89 9.42
CA PHE A 59 -0.53 -3.72 9.71
C PHE A 59 -0.30 -2.57 8.73
N LEU A 60 0.95 -2.32 8.33
CA LEU A 60 1.26 -1.32 7.31
C LEU A 60 0.55 -1.61 5.99
N LEU A 61 0.50 -2.88 5.56
CA LEU A 61 -0.21 -3.31 4.37
C LEU A 61 -1.73 -3.23 4.56
N ALA A 62 -2.25 -3.75 5.67
CA ALA A 62 -3.67 -3.73 5.99
C ALA A 62 -4.23 -2.30 5.99
N LYS A 63 -3.48 -1.32 6.50
CA LYS A 63 -3.88 0.09 6.51
C LYS A 63 -4.23 0.66 5.12
N LEU A 64 -3.71 0.08 4.03
CA LEU A 64 -4.02 0.51 2.67
C LEU A 64 -5.43 0.10 2.22
N ALA A 65 -6.03 -0.90 2.85
CA ALA A 65 -7.40 -1.35 2.58
C ALA A 65 -8.49 -0.57 3.33
N TYR A 66 -8.08 0.44 4.14
CA TYR A 66 -8.97 1.22 4.99
C TYR A 66 -8.84 2.71 4.75
N ASP A 67 -9.99 3.39 4.79
CA ASP A 67 -10.04 4.86 4.97
C ASP A 67 -9.25 5.27 6.23
N ASP A 68 -8.56 6.41 6.18
CA ASP A 68 -7.80 6.95 7.32
C ASP A 68 -8.65 7.21 8.57
N LYS A 69 -9.96 7.44 8.39
CA LYS A 69 -10.93 7.62 9.49
C LYS A 69 -11.34 6.29 10.13
N ASP A 70 -11.26 5.19 9.38
CA ASP A 70 -11.74 3.88 9.80
C ASP A 70 -10.60 3.06 10.43
N MET A 71 -9.36 3.23 9.96
CA MET A 71 -8.14 2.70 10.57
C MET A 71 -6.99 3.70 10.49
N SER A 72 -6.25 3.85 11.58
CA SER A 72 -5.02 4.66 11.62
C SER A 72 -3.91 3.92 12.37
N LEU A 73 -2.66 4.21 12.00
CA LEU A 73 -1.47 3.65 12.63
C LEU A 73 -0.64 4.76 13.27
N VAL A 74 -0.11 4.49 14.47
CA VAL A 74 0.95 5.28 15.08
C VAL A 74 2.15 4.37 15.27
N THR A 75 3.19 4.60 14.47
CA THR A 75 4.42 3.82 14.49
C THR A 75 5.55 4.58 15.17
N THR A 76 6.34 3.83 15.95
CA THR A 76 7.53 4.30 16.66
C THR A 76 8.57 3.20 16.59
N LYS A 77 9.82 3.51 16.96
CA LYS A 77 10.89 2.51 17.01
C LYS A 77 10.57 1.33 17.95
N ASP A 78 9.71 1.55 18.95
CA ASP A 78 9.42 0.59 20.02
C ASP A 78 7.99 0.04 19.96
N SER A 79 7.14 0.51 19.04
CA SER A 79 5.77 0.03 18.93
C SER A 79 5.07 0.40 17.63
N ILE A 80 4.07 -0.40 17.26
CA ILE A 80 3.00 -0.01 16.34
C ILE A 80 1.69 -0.02 17.12
N THR A 81 0.96 1.09 17.07
CA THR A 81 -0.38 1.20 17.64
C THR A 81 -1.39 1.28 16.52
N VAL A 82 -2.32 0.33 16.51
CA VAL A 82 -3.43 0.25 15.58
C VAL A 82 -4.65 0.85 16.25
N LYS A 83 -5.30 1.80 15.59
CA LYS A 83 -6.63 2.29 15.98
C LYS A 83 -7.60 1.93 14.86
N ILE A 84 -8.66 1.19 15.19
CA ILE A 84 -9.69 0.77 14.24
C ILE A 84 -11.08 1.05 14.80
N THR A 85 -11.93 1.68 13.98
CA THR A 85 -13.32 1.97 14.34
C THR A 85 -14.19 0.72 14.21
N LEU A 86 -15.36 0.74 14.84
CA LEU A 86 -16.37 -0.31 14.63
C LEU A 86 -16.75 -0.44 13.15
N LYS A 87 -16.88 0.70 12.44
CA LYS A 87 -17.16 0.72 10.99
C LYS A 87 -16.06 0.02 10.19
N GLY A 88 -14.79 0.27 10.53
CA GLY A 88 -13.65 -0.42 9.92
C GLY A 88 -13.72 -1.92 10.16
N LEU A 89 -13.95 -2.37 11.40
CA LEU A 89 -14.08 -3.81 11.68
C LEU A 89 -15.21 -4.47 10.89
N MET A 90 -16.36 -3.80 10.79
CA MET A 90 -17.54 -4.30 10.09
C MET A 90 -17.38 -4.37 8.55
N GLN A 91 -16.29 -3.85 7.99
CA GLN A 91 -16.01 -3.99 6.55
C GLN A 91 -15.91 -5.48 6.16
N PHE A 92 -15.32 -6.30 7.02
CA PHE A 92 -15.01 -7.71 6.74
C PHE A 92 -15.69 -8.70 7.67
N SER A 93 -16.41 -8.23 8.70
CA SER A 93 -17.15 -9.07 9.64
C SER A 93 -18.57 -8.57 9.84
N GLU A 94 -19.51 -9.49 10.06
CA GLU A 94 -20.82 -9.11 10.60
C GLU A 94 -20.70 -9.02 12.11
N VAL A 95 -21.20 -7.92 12.68
CA VAL A 95 -21.21 -7.67 14.12
C VAL A 95 -22.66 -7.42 14.53
N SER A 96 -23.21 -8.25 15.40
CA SER A 96 -24.59 -8.15 15.87
C SER A 96 -24.82 -6.85 16.65
N ALA A 97 -26.08 -6.41 16.77
CA ALA A 97 -26.41 -5.19 17.51
C ALA A 97 -25.95 -5.23 18.98
N GLN A 98 -25.95 -6.42 19.60
CA GLN A 98 -25.45 -6.62 20.96
C GLN A 98 -23.93 -6.44 21.02
N GLU A 99 -23.18 -7.04 20.11
CA GLU A 99 -21.72 -6.89 20.03
C GLU A 99 -21.33 -5.43 19.70
N GLN A 100 -22.06 -4.75 18.82
CA GLN A 100 -21.82 -3.33 18.55
C GLN A 100 -22.00 -2.46 19.81
N LYS A 101 -22.98 -2.79 20.67
CA LYS A 101 -23.19 -2.11 21.94
C LYS A 101 -22.03 -2.37 22.91
N GLU A 102 -21.63 -3.62 23.06
CA GLU A 102 -20.51 -4.02 23.92
C GLU A 102 -19.18 -3.41 23.46
N PHE A 103 -18.95 -3.34 22.14
CA PHE A 103 -17.80 -2.66 21.57
C PHE A 103 -17.73 -1.20 22.04
N LYS A 104 -18.86 -0.48 21.96
CA LYS A 104 -18.93 0.92 22.37
C LYS A 104 -18.73 1.09 23.87
N GLU A 105 -19.25 0.18 24.69
CA GLU A 105 -19.04 0.21 26.14
C GLU A 105 -17.56 0.01 26.51
N LEU A 106 -16.84 -0.87 25.80
CA LEU A 106 -15.44 -1.19 26.08
C LEU A 106 -14.44 -0.21 25.46
N PHE A 107 -14.67 0.21 24.22
CA PHE A 107 -13.70 0.92 23.38
C PHE A 107 -14.14 2.32 22.96
N GLY A 108 -15.39 2.71 23.23
CA GLY A 108 -15.97 3.94 22.70
C GLY A 108 -16.05 3.90 21.16
N ASP A 109 -15.50 4.93 20.51
CA ASP A 109 -15.59 5.08 19.05
C ASP A 109 -14.60 4.19 18.26
N ALA A 110 -13.52 3.74 18.91
CA ALA A 110 -12.48 2.97 18.25
C ALA A 110 -11.66 2.13 19.23
N MET A 111 -11.38 0.89 18.83
CA MET A 111 -10.44 0.02 19.52
C MET A 111 -9.01 0.48 19.24
N GLN A 112 -8.18 0.49 20.27
CA GLN A 112 -6.75 0.77 20.13
C GLN A 112 -5.94 -0.42 20.66
N MET A 113 -5.01 -0.91 19.86
CA MET A 113 -4.12 -2.01 20.22
C MET A 113 -2.68 -1.59 19.97
N LYS A 114 -1.81 -1.81 20.95
CA LYS A 114 -0.38 -1.52 20.88
C LYS A 114 0.40 -2.82 20.86
N PHE A 115 1.34 -2.90 19.92
CA PHE A 115 2.25 -4.01 19.72
C PHE A 115 3.67 -3.51 19.98
N MET A 116 4.43 -4.24 20.79
CA MET A 116 5.78 -3.85 21.20
C MET A 116 6.75 -5.02 20.99
N PRO A 117 7.99 -4.81 20.51
CA PRO A 117 8.99 -5.87 20.40
C PRO A 117 9.24 -6.58 21.74
N SER A 118 9.41 -7.91 21.70
CA SER A 118 9.77 -8.72 22.88
C SER A 118 10.54 -9.98 22.47
N GLY A 119 11.87 -9.88 22.41
CA GLY A 119 12.72 -10.92 21.85
C GLY A 119 12.38 -11.15 20.36
N ASN A 120 12.18 -12.41 19.97
CA ASN A 120 11.74 -12.76 18.60
C ASN A 120 10.21 -12.67 18.41
N SER A 121 9.48 -12.16 19.42
CA SER A 121 8.03 -12.03 19.42
C SER A 121 7.64 -10.59 19.79
N PHE A 122 6.43 -10.40 20.28
CA PHE A 122 5.90 -9.10 20.64
C PHE A 122 4.98 -9.21 21.86
N LYS A 123 4.85 -8.11 22.61
CA LYS A 123 3.84 -7.89 23.63
C LYS A 123 2.69 -7.09 23.03
N THR A 124 1.50 -7.30 23.58
CA THR A 124 0.28 -6.69 23.08
C THR A 124 -0.54 -6.12 24.22
N GLU A 125 -0.99 -4.88 24.03
CA GLU A 125 -1.89 -4.20 24.96
C GLU A 125 -3.10 -3.67 24.18
N VAL A 126 -4.27 -3.72 24.80
CA VAL A 126 -5.50 -3.11 24.27
C VAL A 126 -5.94 -2.00 25.22
N PHE A 127 -6.34 -0.85 24.67
CA PHE A 127 -6.93 0.23 25.45
C PHE A 127 -8.43 -0.03 25.61
N SER A 128 -8.87 -0.27 26.84
CA SER A 128 -10.27 -0.51 27.20
C SER A 128 -10.58 0.15 28.53
N GLU A 129 -11.80 0.71 28.67
CA GLU A 129 -12.25 1.33 29.93
C GLU A 129 -11.25 2.37 30.50
N GLY A 130 -10.55 3.10 29.63
CA GLY A 130 -9.59 4.12 30.02
C GLY A 130 -8.20 3.62 30.44
N LYS A 131 -7.89 2.32 30.30
CA LYS A 131 -6.59 1.74 30.68
C LYS A 131 -6.05 0.80 29.60
N TRP A 132 -4.73 0.72 29.49
CA TRP A 132 -4.04 -0.31 28.72
C TRP A 132 -4.02 -1.61 29.52
N ARG A 133 -4.49 -2.70 28.91
CA ARG A 133 -4.54 -4.04 29.51
C ARG A 133 -3.81 -5.03 28.61
N SER A 134 -3.16 -6.02 29.21
CA SER A 134 -2.50 -7.09 28.44
C SER A 134 -3.53 -7.94 27.70
N PHE A 135 -3.11 -8.48 26.56
CA PHE A 135 -3.97 -9.27 25.69
C PHE A 135 -3.38 -10.66 25.47
N SER A 136 -4.25 -11.68 25.35
CA SER A 136 -3.78 -13.05 25.19
C SER A 136 -3.17 -13.26 23.79
N LYS A 137 -2.10 -14.07 23.70
CA LYS A 137 -1.45 -14.38 22.42
C LYS A 137 -2.37 -15.14 21.45
N LYS A 138 -3.33 -15.90 21.99
CA LYS A 138 -4.24 -16.74 21.19
C LYS A 138 -5.24 -15.86 20.41
N ASP A 139 -5.87 -14.93 21.11
CA ASP A 139 -6.87 -14.03 20.52
C ASP A 139 -6.23 -13.07 19.51
N MET A 140 -4.95 -12.74 19.72
CA MET A 140 -4.17 -11.91 18.81
C MET A 140 -3.92 -12.56 17.46
N ASN A 141 -3.62 -13.85 17.45
CA ASN A 141 -3.42 -14.58 16.20
C ASN A 141 -4.70 -14.59 15.37
N SER A 142 -5.86 -14.81 16.01
CA SER A 142 -7.17 -14.69 15.37
C SER A 142 -7.42 -13.29 14.81
N PHE A 143 -7.02 -12.25 15.55
CA PHE A 143 -7.17 -10.87 15.08
C PHE A 143 -6.34 -10.56 13.83
N ILE A 144 -5.05 -10.89 13.86
CA ILE A 144 -4.14 -10.57 12.76
C ILE A 144 -4.51 -11.38 11.52
N VAL A 145 -4.85 -12.66 11.67
CA VAL A 145 -5.36 -13.49 10.57
C VAL A 145 -6.67 -12.94 10.04
N GLY A 146 -7.57 -12.45 10.91
CA GLY A 146 -8.83 -11.84 10.48
C GLY A 146 -8.68 -10.53 9.69
N LEU A 147 -7.54 -9.84 9.82
CA LEU A 147 -7.20 -8.64 9.04
C LEU A 147 -6.38 -8.93 7.78
N SER A 148 -5.87 -10.14 7.62
CA SER A 148 -5.12 -10.57 6.45
C SER A 148 -5.88 -11.68 5.72
N GLU A 149 -6.50 -11.37 4.58
CA GLU A 149 -7.25 -12.38 3.80
C GLU A 149 -6.38 -13.59 3.39
N GLU A 150 -5.07 -13.40 3.25
CA GLU A 150 -4.12 -14.46 2.97
C GLU A 150 -2.85 -14.31 3.82
N ALA A 151 -2.19 -15.42 4.12
CA ALA A 151 -0.84 -15.40 4.65
C ALA A 151 0.11 -14.82 3.59
N VAL A 152 0.27 -13.49 3.59
CA VAL A 152 1.23 -12.81 2.71
C VAL A 152 2.62 -13.35 3.06
N ASP A 153 3.31 -13.93 2.07
CA ASP A 153 4.71 -14.32 2.24
C ASP A 153 5.56 -13.04 2.27
N LEU A 154 5.66 -12.46 3.47
CA LEU A 154 6.36 -11.21 3.68
C LEU A 154 7.86 -11.45 3.52
N LYS A 155 8.52 -10.55 2.77
CA LYS A 155 9.97 -10.59 2.62
C LYS A 155 10.68 -10.60 3.98
N PRO A 156 11.71 -11.43 4.16
CA PRO A 156 12.57 -11.39 5.33
C PRO A 156 13.29 -10.04 5.44
N GLY A 157 13.29 -9.44 6.64
CA GLY A 157 13.77 -8.06 6.81
C GLY A 157 12.94 -7.05 6.01
N GLY A 158 13.35 -5.78 6.01
CA GLY A 158 12.78 -4.80 5.08
C GLY A 158 11.52 -4.08 5.54
N TYR A 159 11.57 -3.51 6.74
CA TYR A 159 10.99 -2.18 6.98
C TYR A 159 12.14 -1.19 7.18
N PHE A 160 11.97 0.05 6.75
CA PHE A 160 13.05 1.03 6.75
C PHE A 160 13.01 1.86 8.04
N THR A 161 14.15 2.00 8.71
CA THR A 161 14.22 2.66 10.02
C THR A 161 13.98 4.16 9.93
N ASP A 162 14.27 4.77 8.77
CA ASP A 162 14.03 6.19 8.47
C ASP A 162 12.62 6.47 7.93
N THR A 163 11.75 5.46 7.85
CA THR A 163 10.33 5.63 7.50
C THR A 163 9.39 5.39 8.68
N ILE A 164 9.90 4.98 9.84
CA ILE A 164 9.08 4.76 11.04
C ILE A 164 8.41 6.07 11.45
N GLY A 165 7.08 6.06 11.50
CA GLY A 165 6.26 7.24 11.82
C GLY A 165 6.10 8.22 10.65
N HIS A 166 6.66 7.90 9.47
CA HIS A 166 6.52 8.71 8.28
C HIS A 166 5.16 8.45 7.62
N TRP A 167 4.49 9.50 7.14
CA TRP A 167 3.15 9.40 6.53
C TRP A 167 3.09 8.43 5.33
N ALA A 168 4.24 8.19 4.68
CA ALA A 168 4.34 7.32 3.51
C ALA A 168 4.71 5.86 3.81
N GLU A 169 4.86 5.51 5.09
CA GLU A 169 5.41 4.22 5.52
C GLU A 169 4.66 3.02 4.91
N SER A 170 3.32 3.02 4.96
CA SER A 170 2.51 1.95 4.37
C SER A 170 2.69 1.81 2.85
N TYR A 171 2.75 2.92 2.12
CA TYR A 171 2.93 2.89 0.66
C TYR A 171 4.32 2.37 0.27
N ILE A 172 5.35 2.83 0.99
CA ILE A 172 6.73 2.36 0.79
C ILE A 172 6.82 0.86 1.07
N GLN A 173 6.21 0.40 2.17
CA GLN A 173 6.21 -1.01 2.54
C GLN A 173 5.52 -1.87 1.48
N PHE A 174 4.37 -1.43 0.96
CA PHE A 174 3.66 -2.14 -0.10
C PHE A 174 4.53 -2.34 -1.35
N LEU A 175 5.12 -1.27 -1.87
CA LEU A 175 5.96 -1.35 -3.06
C LEU A 175 7.23 -2.17 -2.81
N TYR A 176 7.77 -2.14 -1.59
CA TYR A 176 8.92 -2.95 -1.23
C TYR A 176 8.58 -4.43 -1.19
N GLN A 177 7.44 -4.80 -0.58
CA GLN A 177 6.96 -6.18 -0.58
C GLN A 177 6.67 -6.69 -2.00
N ALA A 178 6.25 -5.82 -2.91
CA ALA A 178 5.99 -6.14 -4.32
C ALA A 178 7.23 -6.17 -5.24
N ASP A 179 8.46 -6.03 -4.73
CA ASP A 179 9.71 -5.94 -5.53
C ASP A 179 9.80 -4.71 -6.47
N ILE A 180 8.93 -3.71 -6.29
CA ILE A 180 8.88 -2.54 -7.17
C ILE A 180 9.93 -1.51 -6.77
N ILE A 181 10.09 -1.29 -5.45
CA ILE A 181 11.02 -0.30 -4.91
C ILE A 181 12.04 -0.93 -3.97
N ASN A 182 13.24 -0.36 -3.95
CA ASN A 182 14.31 -0.71 -3.03
C ASN A 182 14.71 0.52 -2.19
N GLY A 183 15.26 0.25 -1.00
CA GLY A 183 15.93 1.27 -0.19
C GLY A 183 17.27 1.70 -0.78
N THR A 184 17.83 2.77 -0.21
CA THR A 184 19.23 3.15 -0.47
C THR A 184 20.22 2.25 0.26
N SER A 185 19.74 1.48 1.24
CA SER A 185 20.43 0.38 1.89
C SER A 185 19.41 -0.70 2.28
N ALA A 186 19.86 -1.77 2.95
CA ALA A 186 18.96 -2.79 3.50
C ALA A 186 17.99 -2.26 4.57
N THR A 187 18.28 -1.11 5.20
CA THR A 187 17.51 -0.57 6.33
C THR A 187 17.11 0.89 6.17
N THR A 188 17.54 1.57 5.11
CA THR A 188 17.28 2.99 4.86
C THR A 188 16.63 3.20 3.51
N PHE A 189 15.60 4.04 3.45
CA PHE A 189 14.85 4.33 2.23
C PHE A 189 15.14 5.70 1.60
N ASN A 190 15.47 6.70 2.41
CA ASN A 190 15.55 8.12 2.08
C ASN A 190 14.21 8.69 1.54
N PRO A 191 13.15 8.77 2.36
CA PRO A 191 11.81 9.18 1.91
C PRO A 191 11.75 10.60 1.33
N ASN A 192 12.65 11.50 1.79
CA ASN A 192 12.71 12.90 1.36
C ASN A 192 13.66 13.14 0.17
N GLY A 193 14.40 12.11 -0.27
CA GLY A 193 15.25 12.18 -1.45
C GLY A 193 14.42 12.39 -2.73
N GLN A 194 15.00 13.07 -3.71
CA GLN A 194 14.35 13.26 -5.02
C GLN A 194 14.37 11.96 -5.83
N VAL A 195 13.33 11.76 -6.64
CA VAL A 195 13.26 10.66 -7.62
C VAL A 195 13.86 11.13 -8.95
N THR A 196 14.73 10.33 -9.55
CA THR A 196 15.26 10.61 -10.89
C THR A 196 14.43 9.97 -12.00
N ARG A 197 14.58 10.44 -13.24
CA ARG A 197 13.95 9.84 -14.43
C ARG A 197 14.21 8.34 -14.55
N GLY A 198 15.46 7.93 -14.38
CA GLY A 198 15.84 6.52 -14.43
C GLY A 198 15.22 5.68 -13.31
N GLN A 199 15.05 6.25 -12.11
CA GLN A 199 14.37 5.59 -11.01
C GLN A 199 12.87 5.44 -11.27
N LEU A 200 12.21 6.47 -11.82
CA LEU A 200 10.81 6.39 -12.25
C LEU A 200 10.60 5.23 -13.22
N VAL A 201 11.36 5.21 -14.33
CA VAL A 201 11.30 4.15 -15.35
C VAL A 201 11.53 2.79 -14.73
N SER A 202 12.56 2.63 -13.90
CA SER A 202 12.84 1.36 -13.22
C SER A 202 11.67 0.87 -12.37
N MET A 203 10.96 1.77 -11.68
CA MET A 203 9.82 1.40 -10.83
C MET A 203 8.57 1.10 -11.66
N ILE A 204 8.29 1.87 -12.71
CA ILE A 204 7.18 1.60 -13.64
C ILE A 204 7.40 0.27 -14.38
N PHE A 205 8.62 -0.01 -14.82
CA PHE A 205 8.99 -1.27 -15.46
C PHE A 205 8.69 -2.46 -14.52
N ARG A 206 9.18 -2.42 -13.28
CA ARG A 206 8.88 -3.49 -12.31
C ARG A 206 7.38 -3.62 -12.01
N ALA A 207 6.67 -2.49 -11.90
CA ALA A 207 5.22 -2.50 -11.66
C ALA A 207 4.41 -3.03 -12.87
N SER A 208 4.96 -2.96 -14.09
CA SER A 208 4.30 -3.46 -15.30
C SER A 208 4.37 -4.98 -15.45
N GLY A 209 5.35 -5.62 -14.79
CA GLY A 209 5.59 -7.06 -14.95
C GLY A 209 6.23 -7.45 -16.29
N LEU A 210 6.71 -6.48 -17.07
CA LEU A 210 7.48 -6.71 -18.30
C LEU A 210 8.86 -7.33 -17.98
N ASP A 211 9.41 -8.07 -18.93
CA ASP A 211 10.67 -8.79 -18.79
C ASP A 211 11.71 -8.36 -19.83
N VAL A 212 12.93 -8.05 -19.36
CA VAL A 212 14.00 -7.54 -20.24
C VAL A 212 14.56 -8.57 -21.23
N ASN A 213 14.27 -9.86 -21.05
CA ASN A 213 14.69 -10.93 -21.96
C ASN A 213 13.60 -11.24 -22.98
N GLU A 214 12.32 -11.08 -22.61
CA GLU A 214 11.18 -11.38 -23.48
C GLU A 214 10.72 -10.16 -24.29
N ASP A 215 10.70 -8.96 -23.69
CA ASP A 215 10.11 -7.75 -24.27
C ASP A 215 11.13 -6.80 -24.92
N TYR A 216 12.43 -7.09 -24.82
CA TYR A 216 13.47 -6.19 -25.33
C TYR A 216 13.65 -6.33 -26.84
N GLU A 217 13.20 -5.33 -27.60
CA GLU A 217 13.24 -5.37 -29.07
C GLU A 217 14.43 -4.60 -29.70
N GLY A 218 15.16 -3.79 -28.93
CA GLY A 218 16.25 -3.00 -29.50
C GLY A 218 16.77 -1.90 -28.57
N PRO A 219 17.82 -1.18 -28.99
CA PRO A 219 18.38 -0.10 -28.20
C PRO A 219 17.36 1.03 -28.00
N ALA A 220 17.39 1.68 -26.84
CA ALA A 220 16.62 2.90 -26.61
C ALA A 220 17.05 4.02 -27.57
N THR A 221 16.14 4.96 -27.86
CA THR A 221 16.39 6.04 -28.84
C THR A 221 17.39 7.10 -28.35
N TYR A 222 17.57 7.23 -27.02
CA TYR A 222 18.42 8.26 -26.41
C TYR A 222 19.92 7.92 -26.43
N LYS A 223 20.77 8.92 -26.71
CA LYS A 223 22.22 8.73 -26.91
C LYS A 223 23.03 8.50 -25.64
N ASP A 224 22.56 8.99 -24.50
CA ASP A 224 23.26 8.91 -23.21
C ASP A 224 23.01 7.60 -22.44
N LEU A 225 22.34 6.62 -23.07
CA LEU A 225 21.97 5.36 -22.43
C LEU A 225 22.98 4.22 -22.66
N ALA A 226 23.99 4.39 -23.51
CA ALA A 226 24.92 3.32 -23.88
C ALA A 226 25.59 2.60 -22.68
N ASN A 227 25.83 3.32 -21.59
CA ASN A 227 26.42 2.77 -20.34
C ASN A 227 25.45 2.81 -19.15
N TYR A 228 24.18 3.18 -19.36
CA TYR A 228 23.18 3.21 -18.30
C TYR A 228 22.61 1.80 -18.10
N LYS A 229 22.69 1.28 -16.87
CA LYS A 229 22.21 -0.07 -16.55
C LYS A 229 20.72 -0.27 -16.89
N GLY A 230 19.92 0.79 -16.74
CA GLY A 230 18.48 0.76 -17.00
C GLY A 230 18.08 1.02 -18.45
N ALA A 231 19.02 0.94 -19.40
CA ALA A 231 18.76 1.31 -20.80
C ALA A 231 17.74 0.39 -21.48
N LYS A 232 17.70 -0.89 -21.11
CA LYS A 232 16.72 -1.85 -21.65
C LYS A 232 15.32 -1.54 -21.18
N GLU A 233 15.16 -1.21 -19.90
CA GLU A 233 13.89 -0.82 -19.31
C GLU A 233 13.36 0.47 -19.96
N VAL A 234 14.24 1.43 -20.28
CA VAL A 234 13.86 2.62 -21.06
C VAL A 234 13.34 2.21 -22.44
N ALA A 235 14.09 1.38 -23.18
CA ALA A 235 13.69 0.96 -24.53
C ALA A 235 12.32 0.26 -24.55
N ILE A 236 12.09 -0.65 -23.61
CA ILE A 236 10.83 -1.40 -23.50
C ILE A 236 9.68 -0.45 -23.18
N LEU A 237 9.83 0.43 -22.20
CA LEU A 237 8.76 1.35 -21.83
C LEU A 237 8.46 2.38 -22.93
N GLU A 238 9.44 2.73 -23.76
CA GLU A 238 9.25 3.59 -24.93
C GLU A 238 8.43 2.87 -26.01
N GLU A 239 8.79 1.62 -26.33
CA GLU A 239 8.08 0.78 -27.31
C GLU A 239 6.62 0.52 -26.93
N TYR A 240 6.39 0.22 -25.64
CA TYR A 240 5.03 0.06 -25.10
C TYR A 240 4.28 1.38 -24.94
N GLY A 241 4.89 2.53 -25.26
CA GLY A 241 4.27 3.84 -25.23
C GLY A 241 4.00 4.41 -23.84
N PHE A 242 4.72 3.91 -22.82
CA PHE A 242 4.62 4.37 -21.43
C PHE A 242 5.43 5.65 -21.22
N ILE A 243 6.50 5.83 -22.00
CA ILE A 243 7.36 7.02 -21.95
C ILE A 243 7.57 7.62 -23.34
N ASP A 244 7.04 8.82 -23.56
CA ASP A 244 7.29 9.65 -24.75
C ASP A 244 7.40 11.15 -24.41
N ILE A 245 7.40 11.47 -23.12
CA ILE A 245 7.40 12.83 -22.58
C ILE A 245 8.81 13.42 -22.43
N PHE A 246 9.87 12.63 -22.57
CA PHE A 246 11.24 13.11 -22.34
C PHE A 246 11.83 13.71 -23.62
N ASP A 247 11.67 15.02 -23.77
CA ASP A 247 12.16 15.72 -24.96
C ASP A 247 13.70 15.71 -25.05
N GLY A 248 14.21 15.71 -26.29
CA GLY A 248 15.63 15.91 -26.59
C GLY A 248 16.35 14.66 -27.08
N VAL A 249 17.68 14.75 -27.16
CA VAL A 249 18.55 13.68 -27.68
C VAL A 249 19.06 12.76 -26.56
N ASN A 250 18.96 13.21 -25.32
CA ASN A 250 19.45 12.52 -24.12
C ASN A 250 18.28 12.30 -23.15
N PHE A 251 18.24 11.14 -22.52
CA PHE A 251 17.25 10.76 -21.52
C PHE A 251 17.49 11.45 -20.16
N GLU A 252 18.76 11.67 -19.81
CA GLU A 252 19.22 12.23 -18.54
C GLU A 252 18.77 11.40 -17.31
N PRO A 253 19.22 10.15 -17.16
CA PRO A 253 18.69 9.21 -16.16
C PRO A 253 18.84 9.66 -14.69
N ASN A 254 19.79 10.55 -14.42
CA ASN A 254 20.07 11.09 -13.09
C ASN A 254 19.34 12.42 -12.80
N LYS A 255 18.63 12.99 -13.79
CA LYS A 255 17.88 14.22 -13.61
C LYS A 255 16.66 13.97 -12.73
N PRO A 256 16.42 14.81 -11.69
CA PRO A 256 15.19 14.77 -10.93
C PRO A 256 13.95 14.92 -11.82
N ILE A 257 12.97 14.04 -11.63
CA ILE A 257 11.73 14.06 -12.39
C ILE A 257 10.84 15.22 -11.93
N THR A 258 10.16 15.88 -12.85
CA THR A 258 9.11 16.86 -12.53
C THR A 258 7.78 16.17 -12.22
N ARG A 259 6.88 16.88 -11.54
CA ARG A 259 5.55 16.39 -11.18
C ARG A 259 4.67 16.10 -12.40
N GLU A 260 4.77 16.91 -13.45
CA GLU A 260 4.01 16.69 -14.69
C GLU A 260 4.55 15.51 -15.50
N GLU A 261 5.88 15.33 -15.59
CA GLU A 261 6.47 14.17 -16.29
C GLU A 261 6.06 12.87 -15.58
N MET A 262 6.11 12.84 -14.25
CA MET A 262 5.66 11.70 -13.47
C MET A 262 4.17 11.41 -13.72
N ALA A 263 3.30 12.43 -13.62
CA ALA A 263 1.87 12.25 -13.80
C ALA A 263 1.53 11.71 -15.20
N TYR A 264 2.23 12.21 -16.22
CA TYR A 264 2.06 11.74 -17.57
C TYR A 264 2.46 10.26 -17.72
N VAL A 265 3.65 9.87 -17.28
CA VAL A 265 4.12 8.47 -17.36
C VAL A 265 3.20 7.54 -16.56
N THR A 266 2.71 7.95 -15.40
CA THR A 266 1.77 7.17 -14.59
C THR A 266 0.42 6.99 -15.28
N ALA A 267 -0.10 8.01 -15.96
CA ALA A 267 -1.34 7.87 -16.75
C ALA A 267 -1.15 6.93 -17.95
N ARG A 268 -0.02 7.04 -18.66
CA ARG A 268 0.33 6.13 -19.76
C ARG A 268 0.51 4.69 -19.28
N TYR A 269 1.09 4.50 -18.10
CA TYR A 269 1.15 3.19 -17.45
C TYR A 269 -0.25 2.61 -17.21
N LEU A 270 -1.22 3.37 -16.69
CA LEU A 270 -2.60 2.88 -16.53
C LEU A 270 -3.20 2.40 -17.85
N GLU A 271 -3.10 3.23 -18.91
CA GLU A 271 -3.59 2.87 -20.25
C GLU A 271 -2.91 1.61 -20.79
N GLY A 272 -1.58 1.52 -20.64
CA GLY A 272 -0.78 0.37 -21.03
C GLY A 272 -1.10 -0.92 -20.28
N MET A 273 -1.58 -0.80 -19.03
CA MET A 273 -2.09 -1.91 -18.23
C MET A 273 -3.57 -2.25 -18.54
N ASN A 274 -4.13 -1.69 -19.61
CA ASN A 274 -5.51 -1.86 -20.08
C ASN A 274 -6.58 -1.35 -19.10
N PHE A 275 -6.26 -0.35 -18.29
CA PHE A 275 -7.27 0.38 -17.52
C PHE A 275 -8.13 1.22 -18.47
N ASP A 276 -9.46 1.14 -18.34
CA ASP A 276 -10.36 1.92 -19.18
C ASP A 276 -10.48 3.38 -18.70
N VAL A 277 -9.48 4.18 -19.07
CA VAL A 277 -9.43 5.62 -18.73
C VAL A 277 -10.60 6.42 -19.32
N SER A 278 -11.34 5.89 -20.30
CA SER A 278 -12.48 6.59 -20.91
C SER A 278 -13.68 6.71 -19.97
N LYS A 279 -13.76 5.84 -18.96
CA LYS A 279 -14.79 5.86 -17.91
C LYS A 279 -14.55 6.92 -16.85
N VAL A 280 -13.37 7.55 -16.85
CA VAL A 280 -12.97 8.51 -15.83
C VAL A 280 -12.92 9.90 -16.42
N SER A 281 -13.45 10.88 -15.69
CA SER A 281 -13.35 12.28 -16.08
C SER A 281 -11.88 12.69 -16.17
N LYS A 282 -11.53 13.48 -17.19
CA LYS A 282 -10.21 14.09 -17.35
C LYS A 282 -10.20 15.56 -16.92
N ASN A 283 -11.24 16.01 -16.23
CA ASN A 283 -11.32 17.38 -15.74
C ASN A 283 -10.18 17.65 -14.75
N ASN A 284 -9.26 18.52 -15.16
CA ASN A 284 -8.16 18.97 -14.32
C ASN A 284 -8.64 20.19 -13.51
N PRO A 285 -8.65 20.17 -12.16
CA PRO A 285 -9.18 21.27 -11.35
C PRO A 285 -8.12 22.31 -10.95
N PHE A 286 -6.83 22.10 -11.27
CA PHE A 286 -5.74 22.91 -10.72
C PHE A 286 -5.65 24.30 -11.35
N THR A 287 -5.31 25.31 -10.56
CA THR A 287 -5.30 26.71 -11.00
C THR A 287 -4.06 27.08 -11.84
N ASP A 288 -2.99 26.31 -11.74
CA ASP A 288 -1.70 26.49 -12.43
C ASP A 288 -1.59 25.64 -13.71
N LYS A 289 -2.72 25.24 -14.30
CA LYS A 289 -2.79 24.50 -15.57
C LYS A 289 -2.01 25.13 -16.71
N ASN A 290 -1.93 26.46 -16.75
CA ASN A 290 -1.19 27.20 -17.77
C ASN A 290 0.34 27.03 -17.67
N GLN A 291 0.86 26.47 -16.58
CA GLN A 291 2.28 26.13 -16.42
C GLN A 291 2.58 24.69 -16.84
N MET A 292 1.55 23.88 -17.13
CA MET A 292 1.70 22.50 -17.57
C MET A 292 2.06 22.45 -19.06
N ARG A 293 2.76 21.39 -19.45
CA ARG A 293 2.82 20.99 -20.86
C ARG A 293 1.41 20.61 -21.37
N PRO A 294 1.00 21.00 -22.58
CA PRO A 294 -0.34 20.72 -23.10
C PRO A 294 -0.77 19.25 -22.99
N GLU A 295 0.12 18.33 -23.33
CA GLU A 295 -0.06 16.88 -23.31
C GLU A 295 -0.20 16.29 -21.90
N THR A 296 0.24 16.99 -20.84
CA THR A 296 0.14 16.51 -19.45
C THR A 296 -1.15 16.95 -18.77
N VAL A 297 -1.89 17.90 -19.34
CA VAL A 297 -3.09 18.49 -18.70
C VAL A 297 -4.16 17.43 -18.43
N GLU A 298 -4.47 16.58 -19.41
CA GLU A 298 -5.46 15.51 -19.27
C GLU A 298 -4.98 14.39 -18.34
N ALA A 299 -3.72 13.99 -18.44
CA ALA A 299 -3.12 12.97 -17.57
C ALA A 299 -3.20 13.39 -16.08
N ILE A 300 -2.86 14.65 -15.78
CA ILE A 300 -2.98 15.22 -14.44
C ILE A 300 -4.46 15.28 -14.01
N GLY A 301 -5.37 15.61 -14.93
CA GLY A 301 -6.81 15.57 -14.65
C GLY A 301 -7.28 14.17 -14.27
N LEU A 302 -6.98 13.17 -15.10
CA LEU A 302 -7.32 11.76 -14.89
C LEU A 302 -6.84 11.28 -13.52
N LEU A 303 -5.55 11.43 -13.22
CA LEU A 303 -4.99 10.96 -11.95
C LEU A 303 -5.60 11.69 -10.74
N LYS A 304 -6.03 12.95 -10.90
CA LYS A 304 -6.74 13.68 -9.84
C LYS A 304 -8.14 13.12 -9.62
N GLN A 305 -8.86 12.77 -10.68
CA GLN A 305 -10.20 12.17 -10.58
C GLN A 305 -10.15 10.74 -10.01
N LEU A 306 -9.07 10.02 -10.26
CA LEU A 306 -8.78 8.72 -9.63
C LEU A 306 -8.35 8.83 -8.16
N GLY A 307 -8.12 10.04 -7.64
CA GLY A 307 -7.60 10.23 -6.28
C GLY A 307 -6.14 9.79 -6.08
N VAL A 308 -5.42 9.51 -7.17
CA VAL A 308 -4.02 9.06 -7.16
C VAL A 308 -3.06 10.21 -6.85
N ILE A 309 -3.36 11.41 -7.37
CA ILE A 309 -2.58 12.61 -7.11
C ILE A 309 -3.41 13.69 -6.42
N ASP A 310 -2.71 14.48 -5.61
CA ASP A 310 -3.24 15.68 -5.00
C ASP A 310 -2.33 16.88 -5.29
N GLY A 311 -2.93 18.06 -5.16
CA GLY A 311 -2.24 19.34 -5.14
C GLY A 311 -2.28 19.96 -3.75
N ALA A 312 -1.71 21.15 -3.63
CA ALA A 312 -1.76 21.96 -2.42
C ALA A 312 -2.31 23.34 -2.76
N ASN A 313 -3.25 23.84 -1.95
CA ASN A 313 -3.84 25.17 -2.13
C ASN A 313 -4.39 25.43 -3.55
N GLY A 314 -5.02 24.42 -4.15
CA GLY A 314 -5.59 24.50 -5.50
C GLY A 314 -4.58 24.38 -6.65
N GLN A 315 -3.29 24.23 -6.37
CA GLN A 315 -2.21 24.12 -7.37
C GLN A 315 -1.60 22.72 -7.42
N PHE A 316 -1.13 22.31 -8.60
CA PHE A 316 -0.41 21.06 -8.78
C PHE A 316 1.11 21.20 -8.65
N ASN A 317 1.67 22.37 -8.96
CA ASN A 317 3.10 22.65 -9.11
C ASN A 317 3.78 21.73 -10.15
N PRO A 318 3.46 21.85 -11.45
CA PRO A 318 3.87 20.88 -12.47
C PRO A 318 5.39 20.77 -12.67
N LYS A 319 6.14 21.88 -12.48
CA LYS A 319 7.60 21.92 -12.65
C LYS A 319 8.38 21.51 -11.38
N GLY A 320 7.70 21.38 -10.25
CA GLY A 320 8.33 20.92 -9.01
C GLY A 320 8.78 19.46 -9.11
N ASN A 321 9.76 19.08 -8.29
CA ASN A 321 10.18 17.68 -8.16
C ASN A 321 9.38 16.92 -7.10
N LEU A 322 9.48 15.59 -7.13
CA LEU A 322 8.85 14.69 -6.17
C LEU A 322 9.87 14.04 -5.26
N THR A 323 9.49 13.87 -4.00
CA THR A 323 10.23 13.00 -3.08
C THR A 323 9.90 11.53 -3.34
N ARG A 324 10.79 10.63 -2.91
CA ARG A 324 10.58 9.17 -2.97
C ARG A 324 9.30 8.76 -2.25
N ALA A 325 8.99 9.37 -1.11
CA ALA A 325 7.74 9.14 -0.38
C ALA A 325 6.49 9.54 -1.18
N GLN A 326 6.51 10.71 -1.83
CA GLN A 326 5.41 11.17 -2.69
C GLN A 326 5.20 10.20 -3.86
N PHE A 327 6.28 9.81 -4.52
CA PHE A 327 6.19 8.85 -5.61
C PHE A 327 5.67 7.48 -5.15
N SER A 328 6.11 6.99 -3.99
CA SER A 328 5.61 5.71 -3.45
C SER A 328 4.10 5.74 -3.23
N LYS A 329 3.55 6.81 -2.64
CA LYS A 329 2.10 6.95 -2.50
C LYS A 329 1.39 6.89 -3.85
N ILE A 330 1.87 7.68 -4.82
CA ILE A 330 1.25 7.77 -6.15
C ILE A 330 1.25 6.40 -6.84
N LEU A 331 2.38 5.71 -6.87
CA LEU A 331 2.48 4.42 -7.53
C LEU A 331 1.65 3.35 -6.82
N THR A 332 1.62 3.31 -5.48
CA THR A 332 0.74 2.40 -4.74
C THR A 332 -0.73 2.63 -5.09
N LEU A 333 -1.21 3.88 -5.03
CA LEU A 333 -2.61 4.18 -5.36
C LEU A 333 -2.96 3.87 -6.81
N THR A 334 -2.01 4.09 -7.73
CA THR A 334 -2.15 3.71 -9.14
C THR A 334 -2.36 2.20 -9.27
N ILE A 335 -1.52 1.40 -8.62
CA ILE A 335 -1.61 -0.07 -8.65
C ILE A 335 -2.92 -0.55 -8.04
N LEU A 336 -3.35 0.03 -6.91
CA LEU A 336 -4.63 -0.34 -6.29
C LEU A 336 -5.82 -0.02 -7.22
N SER A 337 -5.79 1.12 -7.91
CA SER A 337 -6.84 1.50 -8.87
C SER A 337 -6.99 0.47 -10.02
N LEU A 338 -5.89 -0.16 -10.45
CA LEU A 338 -5.92 -1.23 -11.47
C LEU A 338 -6.65 -2.51 -11.00
N HIS A 339 -6.73 -2.73 -9.69
CA HIS A 339 -7.43 -3.89 -9.13
C HIS A 339 -8.93 -3.62 -8.99
N ASP A 340 -9.31 -2.39 -8.64
CA ASP A 340 -10.71 -1.98 -8.49
C ASP A 340 -11.47 -1.94 -9.83
N ASP A 341 -10.79 -1.66 -10.95
CA ASP A 341 -11.42 -1.71 -12.29
C ASP A 341 -11.70 -3.16 -12.74
N LYS A 342 -10.91 -4.13 -12.27
CA LYS A 342 -11.09 -5.55 -12.63
C LYS A 342 -12.17 -6.26 -11.81
N SER A 343 -12.68 -5.62 -10.75
CA SER A 343 -13.73 -6.16 -9.89
C SER A 343 -15.16 -5.67 -10.25
N ASN A 344 -15.28 -4.79 -11.24
CA ASN A 344 -16.56 -4.26 -11.78
C ASN A 344 -16.84 -4.74 -13.21
#